data_AF-A0A7S2MPE8-F1
#
_entry.id   AF-A0A7S2MPE8-F1
#
_cell.length_a   1.000
_cell.length_b   1.000
_cell.length_c   1.000
_cell.angle_alpha   90.00
_cell.angle_beta   90.00
_cell.angle_gamma   90.00
#
_symmetry.space_group_name_H-M   'P 1'
#
loop_
_entity.id
_entity.type
_entity.pdbx_description
1 polymer ?
#
loop_
_entity_poly.entity_id
_entity_poly.type
_entity_poly.pdbx_seq_one_letter_code
_entity_poly.pdbx_strand_id
1 'polypeptide(L)'
;MAMTGSAKHLLNAALTPTDVGKRTVNVIYVFPEAFLAISVLVFATPVVKALYLASDPLIANWFGVQPKVIVALPMAFVIAGYLMHAMRRLPSRAAIAVSLLGSSLALGVQANNIAVNALDLRNSFAASDCEDWTPKHNLEASWEAAHDFQKKCEENIGEDYLISHCPDYAEQAFQHPGWSFLENMEHRYVCSGWCQHRQPLWITLPTKDSCSIVVSQVLSAKVLRDCVQLIIYCFLVGTLTVIGLILFGPTMQEKGFDW
;
A
#
# COMPACT_ATOMS: atom_id res chain seq x y z
N MET A 1 -38.99 -59.39 58.94
CA MET A 1 -37.95 -58.35 59.10
C MET A 1 -37.69 -57.78 57.72
N ALA A 2 -38.49 -56.80 57.30
CA ALA A 2 -38.53 -56.29 55.92
C ALA A 2 -38.02 -54.84 55.95
N MET A 3 -36.83 -54.62 55.37
CA MET A 3 -36.28 -53.28 55.21
C MET A 3 -36.92 -52.59 54.01
N THR A 4 -37.52 -51.44 54.32
CA THR A 4 -38.36 -50.58 53.50
C THR A 4 -37.57 -49.84 52.41
N GLY A 5 -38.06 -49.93 51.18
CA GLY A 5 -37.49 -49.32 49.97
C GLY A 5 -37.73 -47.81 49.85
N SER A 6 -37.11 -47.01 50.71
CA SER A 6 -37.20 -45.54 50.65
C SER A 6 -35.95 -44.86 50.05
N ALA A 7 -34.81 -45.55 49.98
CA ALA A 7 -33.55 -44.94 49.54
C ALA A 7 -33.32 -44.90 48.00
N LYS A 8 -34.10 -45.64 47.19
CA LYS A 8 -33.91 -45.68 45.73
C LYS A 8 -34.49 -44.48 44.97
N HIS A 9 -35.38 -43.70 45.59
CA HIS A 9 -35.99 -42.55 44.92
C HIS A 9 -35.17 -41.26 45.00
N LEU A 10 -34.24 -41.14 45.95
CA LEU A 10 -33.42 -39.94 46.09
C LEU A 10 -32.15 -39.95 45.21
N LEU A 11 -31.70 -41.11 44.73
CA LEU A 11 -30.51 -41.20 43.88
C LEU A 11 -30.81 -40.96 42.38
N ASN A 12 -32.05 -41.09 41.94
CA ASN A 12 -32.45 -40.91 40.53
C ASN A 12 -32.85 -39.46 40.17
N ALA A 13 -32.88 -38.54 41.14
CA ALA A 13 -33.20 -37.13 40.90
C ALA A 13 -31.97 -36.24 40.65
N ALA A 14 -30.75 -36.76 40.84
CA ALA A 14 -29.51 -35.98 40.75
C ALA A 14 -28.77 -36.12 39.40
N LEU A 15 -29.34 -36.83 38.43
CA LEU A 15 -28.77 -37.01 37.08
C LEU A 15 -29.80 -36.65 36.01
N THR A 16 -30.62 -35.61 36.24
CA THR A 16 -31.23 -34.93 35.10
C THR A 16 -30.07 -34.26 34.34
N PRO A 17 -29.80 -34.65 33.08
CA PRO A 17 -28.83 -33.94 32.26
C PRO A 17 -29.29 -32.48 32.24
N THR A 18 -28.50 -31.62 32.89
CA THR A 18 -28.69 -30.18 32.83
C THR A 18 -28.91 -29.85 31.38
N ASP A 19 -30.12 -29.39 31.09
CA ASP A 19 -30.53 -28.84 29.82
C ASP A 19 -29.41 -27.89 29.40
N VAL A 20 -28.54 -28.36 28.50
CA VAL A 20 -27.47 -27.55 27.91
C VAL A 20 -28.25 -26.60 27.01
N GLY A 21 -28.82 -25.58 27.64
CA GLY A 21 -29.72 -24.64 27.03
C GLY A 21 -29.03 -24.13 25.79
N LYS A 22 -29.59 -24.47 24.63
CA LYS A 22 -29.09 -24.01 23.33
C LYS A 22 -29.09 -22.50 23.37
N ARG A 23 -27.96 -21.89 23.76
CA ARG A 23 -27.71 -20.46 23.58
C ARG A 23 -27.72 -20.24 22.08
N THR A 24 -28.87 -19.89 21.53
CA THR A 24 -28.99 -19.42 20.16
C THR A 24 -28.27 -18.08 20.11
N VAL A 25 -27.02 -18.10 19.66
CA VAL A 25 -26.27 -16.88 19.39
C VAL A 25 -27.05 -16.14 18.31
N ASN A 26 -27.58 -14.97 18.66
CA ASN A 26 -28.30 -14.13 17.72
C ASN A 26 -27.30 -13.59 16.69
N VAL A 27 -27.17 -14.30 15.57
CA VAL A 27 -26.23 -14.01 14.46
C VAL A 27 -26.29 -12.55 14.02
N ILE A 28 -27.46 -11.92 14.13
CA ILE A 28 -27.70 -10.51 13.79
C ILE A 28 -26.77 -9.55 14.55
N TYR A 29 -26.46 -9.83 15.83
CA TYR A 29 -25.59 -8.95 16.62
C TYR A 29 -24.10 -9.10 16.26
N VAL A 30 -23.71 -10.25 15.69
CA VAL A 30 -22.32 -10.52 15.28
C VAL A 30 -22.04 -10.00 13.87
N PHE A 31 -23.09 -9.65 13.12
CA PHE A 31 -22.98 -9.27 11.71
C PHE A 31 -22.03 -8.08 11.45
N PRO A 32 -22.11 -6.93 12.16
CA PRO A 32 -21.23 -5.79 11.88
C PRO A 32 -19.74 -6.14 12.07
N GLU A 33 -19.41 -6.92 13.10
CA GLU A 33 -18.05 -7.35 13.39
C GLU A 33 -17.53 -8.34 12.35
N ALA A 34 -18.36 -9.32 11.97
CA ALA A 34 -18.03 -10.25 10.90
C ALA A 34 -17.82 -9.52 9.56
N PHE A 35 -18.67 -8.54 9.26
CA PHE A 35 -18.57 -7.71 8.07
C PHE A 35 -17.28 -6.89 8.04
N LEU A 36 -16.94 -6.24 9.17
CA LEU A 36 -15.70 -5.49 9.32
C LEU A 36 -14.48 -6.40 9.12
N ALA A 37 -14.46 -7.55 9.80
CA ALA A 37 -13.35 -8.52 9.69
C ALA A 37 -13.16 -8.99 8.24
N ILE A 38 -14.24 -9.36 7.55
CA ILE A 38 -14.17 -9.77 6.14
C ILE A 38 -13.70 -8.63 5.25
N SER A 39 -14.22 -7.41 5.45
CA SER A 39 -13.84 -6.24 4.65
C SER A 39 -12.36 -5.89 4.82
N VAL A 40 -11.86 -5.92 6.07
CA VAL A 40 -10.43 -5.72 6.36
C VAL A 40 -9.59 -6.80 5.69
N LEU A 41 -10.01 -8.07 5.75
CA LEU A 41 -9.29 -9.17 5.08
C LEU A 41 -9.27 -9.00 3.55
N VAL A 42 -10.39 -8.61 2.94
CA VAL A 42 -10.49 -8.35 1.50
C VAL A 42 -9.57 -7.20 1.07
N PHE A 43 -9.43 -6.15 1.88
CA PHE A 43 -8.58 -5.00 1.55
C PHE A 43 -7.16 -5.05 2.14
N ALA A 44 -6.81 -6.08 2.92
CA ALA A 44 -5.48 -6.19 3.52
C ALA A 44 -4.37 -6.23 2.45
N THR A 45 -4.50 -7.10 1.45
CA THR A 45 -3.51 -7.23 0.37
C THR A 45 -3.30 -5.93 -0.42
N PRO A 46 -4.33 -5.26 -0.95
CA PRO A 46 -4.13 -4.00 -1.67
C PRO A 46 -3.57 -2.89 -0.77
N VAL A 47 -3.97 -2.82 0.50
CA VAL A 47 -3.43 -1.85 1.46
C VAL A 47 -1.94 -2.10 1.73
N VAL A 48 -1.52 -3.35 1.93
CA VAL A 48 -0.10 -3.68 2.14
C VAL A 48 0.74 -3.33 0.90
N LYS A 49 0.24 -3.63 -0.30
CA LYS A 49 0.90 -3.22 -1.56
C LYS A 49 1.03 -1.69 -1.68
N ALA A 50 -0.05 -0.97 -1.36
CA ALA A 50 -0.04 0.49 -1.35
C ALA A 50 0.96 1.07 -0.33
N LEU A 51 1.03 0.49 0.88
CA LEU A 51 2.00 0.90 1.90
C LEU A 51 3.43 0.63 1.48
N TYR A 52 3.70 -0.51 0.84
CA TYR A 52 5.03 -0.82 0.30
C TYR A 52 5.44 0.18 -0.78
N LEU A 53 4.50 0.55 -1.66
CA LEU A 53 4.72 1.57 -2.67
C LEU A 53 4.96 2.95 -2.05
N ALA A 54 4.18 3.33 -1.03
CA ALA A 54 4.30 4.60 -0.32
C ALA A 54 5.58 4.74 0.50
N SER A 55 6.16 3.61 0.92
CA SER A 55 7.39 3.58 1.73
C SER A 55 8.66 3.60 0.88
N ASP A 56 8.54 3.49 -0.45
CA ASP A 56 9.70 3.55 -1.34
C ASP A 56 10.17 5.01 -1.50
N PRO A 57 11.40 5.37 -1.10
CA PRO A 57 11.92 6.73 -1.19
C PRO A 57 11.84 7.32 -2.61
N LEU A 58 12.04 6.47 -3.64
CA LEU A 58 11.91 6.89 -5.03
C LEU A 58 10.49 7.41 -5.29
N ILE A 59 9.49 6.67 -4.84
CA ILE A 59 8.08 7.01 -5.07
C ILE A 59 7.65 8.17 -4.18
N ALA A 60 8.10 8.20 -2.93
CA ALA A 60 7.82 9.30 -2.01
C ALA A 60 8.32 10.64 -2.56
N ASN A 61 9.49 10.67 -3.23
CA ASN A 61 10.06 11.88 -3.80
C ASN A 61 9.22 12.42 -4.98
N TRP A 62 8.72 11.54 -5.86
CA TRP A 62 8.04 11.96 -7.10
C TRP A 62 6.51 12.08 -6.98
N PHE A 63 5.88 11.25 -6.14
CA PHE A 63 4.42 11.21 -5.99
C PHE A 63 3.93 11.94 -4.72
N GLY A 64 4.86 12.39 -3.87
CA GLY A 64 4.57 13.14 -2.66
C GLY A 64 3.62 12.40 -1.72
N VAL A 65 2.50 13.05 -1.36
CA VAL A 65 1.51 12.50 -0.41
C VAL A 65 0.49 11.56 -1.04
N GLN A 66 0.42 11.46 -2.37
CA GLN A 66 -0.62 10.66 -3.05
C GLN A 66 -0.66 9.19 -2.60
N PRO A 67 0.47 8.47 -2.45
CA PRO A 67 0.47 7.09 -1.98
C PRO A 67 -0.02 6.91 -0.53
N LYS A 68 -0.04 7.97 0.29
CA LYS A 68 -0.60 7.91 1.64
C LYS A 68 -2.13 8.00 1.61
N VAL A 69 -2.68 8.81 0.70
CA VAL A 69 -4.13 8.98 0.52
C VAL A 69 -4.79 7.67 0.08
N ILE A 70 -4.11 6.86 -0.77
CA ILE A 70 -4.66 5.58 -1.26
C ILE A 70 -4.93 4.56 -0.14
N VAL A 71 -4.23 4.64 0.99
CA VAL A 71 -4.41 3.74 2.14
C VAL A 71 -5.53 4.24 3.07
N ALA A 72 -5.61 5.55 3.29
CA ALA A 72 -6.57 6.12 4.24
C ALA A 72 -8.02 5.99 3.77
N LEU A 73 -8.24 6.20 2.48
CA LEU A 73 -9.57 6.36 1.91
C LEU A 73 -10.42 5.06 1.90
N PRO A 74 -9.89 3.88 1.56
CA PRO A 74 -10.62 2.61 1.63
C PRO A 74 -10.95 2.24 3.08
N MET A 75 -10.02 2.48 4.01
CA MET A 75 -10.27 2.25 5.43
C MET A 75 -11.39 3.15 5.95
N ALA A 76 -11.47 4.40 5.50
CA ALA A 76 -12.57 5.29 5.84
C ALA A 76 -13.94 4.75 5.35
N PHE A 77 -14.02 4.21 4.13
CA PHE A 77 -15.24 3.59 3.61
C PHE A 77 -15.63 2.32 4.35
N VAL A 78 -14.66 1.45 4.70
CA VAL A 78 -14.91 0.26 5.52
C VAL A 78 -15.46 0.64 6.89
N ILE A 79 -14.85 1.62 7.55
CA ILE A 79 -15.31 2.14 8.86
C ILE A 79 -16.71 2.73 8.73
N ALA A 80 -16.99 3.52 7.68
CA ALA A 80 -18.32 4.08 7.44
C ALA A 80 -19.39 2.98 7.28
N GLY A 81 -19.09 1.92 6.51
CA GLY A 81 -20.01 0.78 6.37
C GLY A 81 -20.23 0.04 7.69
N TYR A 82 -19.18 -0.18 8.47
CA TYR A 82 -19.31 -0.75 9.82
C TYR A 82 -20.22 0.10 10.72
N LEU A 83 -20.01 1.42 10.77
CA LEU A 83 -20.85 2.33 11.55
C LEU A 83 -22.30 2.29 11.08
N MET A 84 -22.56 2.24 9.77
CA MET A 84 -23.92 2.12 9.22
C MET A 84 -24.60 0.81 9.67
N HIS A 85 -23.89 -0.31 9.65
CA HIS A 85 -24.40 -1.59 10.15
C HIS A 85 -24.63 -1.59 11.67
N ALA A 86 -23.70 -1.01 12.44
CA ALA A 86 -23.80 -0.90 13.90
C ALA A 86 -24.98 -0.03 14.33
N MET A 87 -25.21 1.10 13.65
CA MET A 87 -26.33 2.00 13.94
C MET A 87 -27.68 1.39 13.59
N ARG A 88 -27.80 0.69 12.45
CA ARG A 88 -29.06 0.07 12.03
C ARG A 88 -29.34 -1.28 12.71
N ARG A 89 -28.31 -1.91 13.29
CA ARG A 89 -28.35 -3.28 13.83
C ARG A 89 -28.89 -4.31 12.83
N LEU A 90 -28.78 -4.01 11.54
CA LEU A 90 -29.32 -4.79 10.42
C LEU A 90 -28.36 -4.73 9.22
N PRO A 91 -28.33 -5.79 8.39
CA PRO A 91 -27.60 -5.77 7.13
C PRO A 91 -28.25 -4.74 6.19
N SER A 92 -27.50 -3.71 5.81
CA SER A 92 -27.94 -2.68 4.88
C SER A 92 -27.19 -2.77 3.56
N ARG A 93 -27.94 -2.82 2.45
CA ARG A 93 -27.40 -2.75 1.09
C ARG A 93 -26.53 -1.52 0.87
N ALA A 94 -26.98 -0.36 1.37
CA ALA A 94 -26.23 0.89 1.26
C ALA A 94 -24.89 0.81 1.99
N ALA A 95 -24.85 0.20 3.18
CA ALA A 95 -23.61 0.04 3.95
C ALA A 95 -22.60 -0.86 3.23
N ILE A 96 -23.05 -1.99 2.67
CA ILE A 96 -22.21 -2.91 1.87
C ILE A 96 -21.72 -2.21 0.60
N ALA A 97 -22.59 -1.49 -0.11
CA ALA A 97 -22.22 -0.76 -1.33
C ALA A 97 -21.19 0.34 -1.03
N VAL A 98 -21.43 1.18 -0.03
CA VAL A 98 -20.51 2.28 0.35
C VAL A 98 -19.16 1.73 0.79
N SER A 99 -19.13 0.66 1.57
CA SER A 99 -17.87 0.09 2.05
C SER A 99 -17.11 -0.69 0.97
N LEU A 100 -17.72 -1.69 0.33
CA LEU A 100 -17.00 -2.55 -0.62
C LEU A 100 -16.87 -1.93 -2.01
N LEU A 101 -17.95 -1.39 -2.58
CA LEU A 101 -17.86 -0.71 -3.90
C LEU A 101 -17.14 0.62 -3.77
N GLY A 102 -17.44 1.42 -2.73
CA GLY A 102 -16.76 2.69 -2.50
C GLY A 102 -15.25 2.52 -2.33
N SER A 103 -14.81 1.57 -1.48
CA SER A 103 -13.38 1.25 -1.32
C SER A 103 -12.74 0.78 -2.63
N SER A 104 -13.40 -0.13 -3.36
CA SER A 104 -12.86 -0.68 -4.62
C SER A 104 -12.72 0.40 -5.69
N LEU A 105 -13.75 1.23 -5.87
CA LEU A 105 -13.71 2.33 -6.85
C LEU A 105 -12.63 3.33 -6.50
N ALA A 106 -12.55 3.73 -5.23
CA ALA A 106 -11.59 4.74 -4.85
C ALA A 106 -10.15 4.24 -4.90
N LEU A 107 -9.87 2.99 -4.51
CA LEU A 107 -8.58 2.36 -4.76
C LEU A 107 -8.27 2.30 -6.26
N GLY A 108 -9.22 1.87 -7.08
CA GLY A 108 -9.04 1.76 -8.53
C GLY A 108 -8.71 3.11 -9.19
N VAL A 109 -9.45 4.17 -8.85
CA VAL A 109 -9.20 5.53 -9.36
C VAL A 109 -7.81 6.03 -8.94
N GLN A 110 -7.44 5.86 -7.67
CA GLN A 110 -6.13 6.30 -7.20
C GLN A 110 -4.98 5.49 -7.84
N ALA A 111 -5.14 4.17 -7.95
CA ALA A 111 -4.16 3.32 -8.63
C ALA A 111 -4.00 3.71 -10.11
N ASN A 112 -5.10 4.07 -10.79
CA ASN A 112 -5.06 4.57 -12.16
C ASN A 112 -4.34 5.92 -12.28
N ASN A 113 -4.64 6.87 -11.39
CA ASN A 113 -3.94 8.17 -11.39
C ASN A 113 -2.44 8.01 -11.18
N ILE A 114 -2.02 7.15 -10.24
CA ILE A 114 -0.62 6.83 -10.01
C ILE A 114 -0.01 6.15 -11.24
N ALA A 115 -0.73 5.24 -11.90
CA ALA A 115 -0.25 4.58 -13.11
C ALA A 115 -0.02 5.56 -14.27
N VAL A 116 -0.95 6.48 -14.51
CA VAL A 116 -0.80 7.51 -15.55
C VAL A 116 0.38 8.42 -15.24
N ASN A 117 0.47 8.94 -14.01
CA ASN A 117 1.60 9.78 -13.60
C ASN A 117 2.95 9.04 -13.69
N ALA A 118 2.98 7.75 -13.34
CA ALA A 118 4.17 6.91 -13.46
C ALA A 118 4.59 6.71 -14.92
N LEU A 119 3.63 6.61 -15.84
CA LEU A 119 3.89 6.49 -17.27
C LEU A 119 4.50 7.79 -17.82
N ASP A 120 3.95 8.94 -17.43
CA ASP A 120 4.48 10.25 -17.84
C ASP A 120 5.92 10.44 -17.31
N LEU A 121 6.13 10.21 -16.00
CA LEU A 121 7.46 10.29 -15.38
C LEU A 121 8.44 9.32 -16.03
N ARG A 122 8.03 8.08 -16.29
CA ARG A 122 8.86 7.10 -16.99
C ARG A 122 9.34 7.65 -18.32
N ASN A 123 8.45 8.23 -19.12
CA ASN A 123 8.81 8.76 -20.43
C ASN A 123 9.79 9.94 -20.31
N SER A 124 9.56 10.86 -19.35
CA SER A 124 10.47 11.98 -19.08
C SER A 124 11.87 11.53 -18.62
N PHE A 125 11.95 10.50 -17.77
CA PHE A 125 13.25 9.95 -17.35
C PHE A 125 13.94 9.15 -18.46
N ALA A 126 13.18 8.42 -19.27
CA ALA A 126 13.71 7.62 -20.37
C ALA A 126 14.21 8.46 -21.56
N ALA A 127 13.78 9.72 -21.66
CA ALA A 127 14.22 10.63 -22.71
C ALA A 127 15.75 10.87 -22.63
N SER A 128 16.42 11.06 -23.76
CA SER A 128 17.89 11.25 -23.80
C SER A 128 18.31 12.69 -23.49
N ASP A 129 17.41 13.63 -23.70
CA ASP A 129 17.55 15.05 -23.39
C ASP A 129 17.37 15.32 -21.89
N CYS A 130 18.14 16.27 -21.39
CA CYS A 130 18.15 16.65 -19.98
C CYS A 130 17.83 18.12 -19.72
N GLU A 131 17.52 18.87 -20.76
CA GLU A 131 17.26 20.30 -20.67
C GLU A 131 15.74 20.59 -20.62
N ASP A 132 14.92 19.77 -21.29
CA ASP A 132 13.50 20.07 -21.49
C ASP A 132 12.65 19.92 -20.21
N TRP A 133 13.06 19.07 -19.27
CA TRP A 133 12.28 18.78 -18.06
C TRP A 133 13.05 19.15 -16.78
N THR A 134 12.62 20.26 -16.16
CA THR A 134 13.30 20.91 -15.02
C THR A 134 13.65 19.97 -13.86
N PRO A 135 12.79 19.05 -13.38
CA PRO A 135 13.17 18.17 -12.27
C PRO A 135 14.34 17.24 -12.59
N LYS A 136 14.46 16.76 -13.83
CA LYS A 136 15.61 15.95 -14.26
C LYS A 136 16.85 16.81 -14.46
N HIS A 137 16.71 18.00 -15.03
CA HIS A 137 17.79 18.97 -15.15
C HIS A 137 18.39 19.35 -13.79
N ASN A 138 17.55 19.64 -12.80
CA ASN A 138 18.00 19.99 -11.45
C ASN A 138 18.80 18.87 -10.77
N LEU A 139 18.44 17.61 -11.04
CA LEU A 139 19.17 16.46 -10.52
C LEU A 139 20.50 16.22 -11.26
N GLU A 140 20.57 16.51 -12.55
CA GLU A 140 21.85 16.54 -13.28
C GLU A 140 22.78 17.62 -12.71
N ALA A 141 22.29 18.85 -12.57
CA ALA A 141 23.05 19.95 -11.98
C ALA A 141 23.50 19.62 -10.54
N SER A 142 22.65 18.94 -9.76
CA SER A 142 23.00 18.48 -8.42
C SER A 142 24.09 17.40 -8.43
N TRP A 143 24.07 16.50 -9.42
CA TRP A 143 25.10 15.49 -9.61
C TRP A 143 26.42 16.12 -10.05
N GLU A 144 26.38 17.09 -10.98
CA GLU A 144 27.56 17.84 -11.43
C GLU A 144 28.22 18.60 -10.28
N ALA A 145 27.42 19.25 -9.41
CA ALA A 145 27.94 19.88 -8.20
C ALA A 145 28.62 18.88 -7.25
N ALA A 146 28.08 17.66 -7.11
CA ALA A 146 28.69 16.60 -6.31
C ALA A 146 30.03 16.14 -6.90
N HIS A 147 30.06 15.91 -8.21
CA HIS A 147 31.25 15.54 -8.95
C HIS A 147 32.36 16.61 -8.86
N ASP A 148 32.01 17.89 -9.03
CA ASP A 148 32.97 19.00 -8.90
C ASP A 148 33.54 19.11 -7.48
N PHE A 149 32.73 18.80 -6.46
CA PHE A 149 33.20 18.73 -5.07
C PHE A 149 34.15 17.56 -4.85
N GLN A 150 33.83 16.35 -5.35
CA GLN A 150 34.71 15.18 -5.28
C GLN A 150 36.06 15.47 -5.96
N LYS A 151 36.05 16.06 -7.15
CA LYS A 151 37.28 16.38 -7.88
C LYS A 151 38.21 17.31 -7.10
N LYS A 152 37.67 18.35 -6.45
CA LYS A 152 38.45 19.24 -5.57
C LYS A 152 39.04 18.50 -4.36
N CYS A 153 38.35 17.47 -3.89
CA CYS A 153 38.80 16.63 -2.78
C CYS A 153 39.91 15.67 -3.21
N GLU A 154 39.80 15.05 -4.40
CA GLU A 154 40.83 14.16 -4.97
C GLU A 154 42.18 14.87 -5.14
N GLU A 155 42.18 16.14 -5.55
CA GLU A 155 43.39 16.97 -5.66
C GLU A 155 44.17 17.09 -4.34
N ASN A 156 43.50 16.92 -3.19
CA ASN A 156 44.08 17.05 -1.85
C ASN A 156 44.46 15.72 -1.20
N ILE A 157 43.75 14.63 -1.52
CA ILE A 157 43.80 13.36 -0.75
C ILE A 157 44.30 12.17 -1.59
N GLY A 158 44.22 12.25 -2.92
CA GLY A 158 44.59 11.19 -3.85
C GLY A 158 43.43 10.68 -4.70
N GLU A 159 43.73 9.81 -5.66
CA GLU A 159 42.77 9.21 -6.60
C GLU A 159 41.85 8.17 -5.92
N ASP A 160 40.70 7.89 -6.53
CA ASP A 160 39.74 6.83 -6.16
C ASP A 160 39.06 6.98 -4.78
N TYR A 161 38.77 8.21 -4.36
CA TYR A 161 38.01 8.46 -3.13
C TYR A 161 36.51 8.59 -3.37
N LEU A 162 35.69 7.93 -2.55
CA LEU A 162 34.24 8.18 -2.51
C LEU A 162 33.98 9.59 -1.99
N ILE A 163 32.99 10.28 -2.57
CA ILE A 163 32.60 11.64 -2.16
C ILE A 163 32.22 11.71 -0.67
N SER A 164 31.65 10.64 -0.12
CA SER A 164 31.26 10.53 1.28
C SER A 164 32.42 10.53 2.27
N HIS A 165 33.66 10.31 1.78
CA HIS A 165 34.88 10.36 2.58
C HIS A 165 35.58 11.72 2.54
N CYS A 166 35.11 12.66 1.70
CA CYS A 166 35.71 13.98 1.61
C CYS A 166 35.45 14.81 2.87
N PRO A 167 36.43 15.63 3.30
CA PRO A 167 36.22 16.59 4.37
C PRO A 167 35.07 17.53 3.97
N ASP A 168 34.23 17.91 4.92
CA ASP A 168 33.08 18.80 4.74
C ASP A 168 31.92 18.23 3.90
N TYR A 169 31.95 16.94 3.50
CA TYR A 169 30.84 16.31 2.75
C TYR A 169 29.49 16.49 3.45
N ALA A 170 29.43 16.31 4.77
CA ALA A 170 28.18 16.45 5.51
C ALA A 170 27.60 17.88 5.47
N GLU A 171 28.45 18.90 5.48
CA GLU A 171 28.03 20.30 5.35
C GLU A 171 27.54 20.61 3.94
N GLN A 172 28.28 20.15 2.93
CA GLN A 172 27.91 20.32 1.53
C GLN A 172 26.62 19.57 1.17
N ALA A 173 26.47 18.32 1.64
CA ALA A 173 25.26 17.53 1.44
C ALA A 173 24.02 18.18 2.06
N PHE A 174 24.17 18.93 3.16
CA PHE A 174 23.08 19.72 3.74
C PHE A 174 22.68 20.91 2.85
N GLN A 175 23.63 21.55 2.18
CA GLN A 175 23.38 22.64 1.22
C GLN A 175 22.81 22.14 -0.12
N HIS A 176 23.04 20.86 -0.45
CA HIS A 176 22.62 20.22 -1.68
C HIS A 176 21.64 19.05 -1.41
N PRO A 177 20.34 19.32 -1.19
CA PRO A 177 19.38 18.28 -0.80
C PRO A 177 19.24 17.13 -1.82
N GLY A 178 19.55 17.39 -3.09
CA GLY A 178 19.56 16.38 -4.16
C GLY A 178 20.60 15.26 -3.97
N TRP A 179 21.68 15.51 -3.23
CA TRP A 179 22.75 14.53 -3.02
C TRP A 179 22.26 13.30 -2.28
N SER A 180 21.46 13.48 -1.23
CA SER A 180 20.89 12.35 -0.46
C SER A 180 20.05 11.41 -1.33
N PHE A 181 19.34 11.96 -2.32
CA PHE A 181 18.56 11.19 -3.27
C PHE A 181 19.48 10.46 -4.26
N LEU A 182 20.48 11.15 -4.83
CA LEU A 182 21.44 10.56 -5.76
C LEU A 182 22.26 9.44 -5.11
N GLU A 183 22.75 9.67 -3.88
CA GLU A 183 23.43 8.67 -3.05
C GLU A 183 22.56 7.43 -2.85
N ASN A 184 21.28 7.61 -2.48
CA ASN A 184 20.33 6.50 -2.34
C ASN A 184 20.17 5.72 -3.65
N MET A 185 20.11 6.43 -4.78
CA MET A 185 19.96 5.83 -6.09
C MET A 185 21.17 4.97 -6.48
N GLU A 186 22.39 5.47 -6.31
CA GLU A 186 23.60 4.70 -6.58
C GLU A 186 23.69 3.47 -5.67
N HIS A 187 23.50 3.64 -4.35
CA HIS A 187 23.56 2.53 -3.40
C HIS A 187 22.51 1.44 -3.66
N ARG A 188 21.27 1.83 -3.96
CA ARG A 188 20.16 0.88 -4.06
C ARG A 188 20.05 0.22 -5.42
N TYR A 189 20.40 0.95 -6.48
CA TYR A 189 20.18 0.51 -7.85
C TYR A 189 21.45 0.33 -8.67
N VAL A 190 22.63 0.60 -8.11
CA VAL A 190 23.94 0.37 -8.75
C VAL A 190 24.01 1.07 -10.12
N CYS A 191 23.51 2.30 -10.16
CA CYS A 191 23.57 3.23 -11.28
C CYS A 191 24.58 4.34 -10.98
N SER A 192 24.97 5.11 -11.99
CA SER A 192 25.89 6.24 -11.81
C SER A 192 25.66 7.34 -12.83
N GLY A 193 25.96 8.57 -12.44
CA GLY A 193 25.50 9.72 -13.22
C GLY A 193 23.98 9.84 -13.19
N TRP A 194 23.46 10.99 -13.60
CA TRP A 194 22.02 11.17 -13.65
C TRP A 194 21.48 11.01 -15.07
N CYS A 195 21.86 11.92 -15.97
CA CYS A 195 21.45 11.90 -17.37
C CYS A 195 22.21 10.86 -18.18
N GLN A 196 23.53 10.95 -18.12
CA GLN A 196 24.45 10.05 -18.81
C GLN A 196 25.13 9.15 -17.80
N HIS A 197 25.54 7.97 -18.26
CA HIS A 197 26.36 7.09 -17.44
C HIS A 197 27.74 7.73 -17.24
N ARG A 198 28.13 7.93 -15.98
CA ARG A 198 29.40 8.55 -15.57
C ARG A 198 30.03 7.73 -14.43
N GLN A 199 31.16 8.16 -13.88
CA GLN A 199 31.78 7.49 -12.73
C GLN A 199 30.84 7.56 -11.51
N PRO A 200 30.66 6.47 -10.74
CA PRO A 200 29.89 6.51 -9.49
C PRO A 200 30.60 7.38 -8.45
N LEU A 201 29.85 8.16 -7.69
CA LEU A 201 30.41 9.06 -6.67
C LEU A 201 30.32 8.44 -5.26
N TRP A 202 29.28 7.66 -4.99
CA TRP A 202 28.95 7.15 -3.65
C TRP A 202 29.25 5.65 -3.47
N ILE A 203 29.47 4.92 -4.56
CA ILE A 203 29.78 3.49 -4.53
C ILE A 203 31.04 3.15 -5.32
N THR A 204 31.72 2.06 -4.93
CA THR A 204 32.89 1.54 -5.64
C THR A 204 32.56 0.48 -6.68
N LEU A 205 31.30 0.02 -6.71
CA LEU A 205 30.87 -1.04 -7.62
C LEU A 205 30.77 -0.49 -9.06
N PRO A 206 31.16 -1.29 -10.07
CA PRO A 206 30.98 -0.89 -11.45
C PRO A 206 29.48 -0.84 -11.79
N THR A 207 29.09 0.27 -12.40
CA THR A 207 27.72 0.55 -12.84
C THR A 207 27.63 0.45 -14.36
N LYS A 208 26.43 0.33 -14.91
CA LYS A 208 26.22 0.19 -16.37
C LYS A 208 25.32 1.24 -16.99
N ASP A 209 24.36 1.72 -16.21
CA ASP A 209 23.29 2.58 -16.68
C ASP A 209 23.30 3.91 -15.90
N SER A 210 22.77 4.95 -16.53
CA SER A 210 22.52 6.22 -15.85
C SER A 210 21.34 6.08 -14.88
N CYS A 211 21.38 6.81 -13.77
CA CYS A 211 20.33 6.68 -12.76
C CYS A 211 18.94 7.11 -13.29
N SER A 212 18.85 8.05 -14.23
CA SER A 212 17.56 8.41 -14.85
C SER A 212 16.93 7.24 -15.62
N ILE A 213 17.72 6.51 -16.42
CA ILE A 213 17.24 5.33 -17.14
C ILE A 213 16.80 4.25 -16.16
N VAL A 214 17.56 4.01 -15.10
CA VAL A 214 17.19 3.02 -14.07
C VAL A 214 15.90 3.42 -13.36
N VAL A 215 15.70 4.70 -13.02
CA VAL A 215 14.42 5.19 -12.47
C VAL A 215 13.27 4.90 -13.43
N SER A 216 13.43 5.17 -14.73
CA SER A 216 12.39 4.89 -15.72
C SER A 216 12.01 3.40 -15.76
N GLN A 217 13.00 2.51 -15.64
CA GLN A 217 12.80 1.07 -15.60
C GLN A 217 12.09 0.64 -14.31
N VAL A 218 12.46 1.20 -13.16
CA VAL A 218 11.81 0.92 -11.86
C VAL A 218 10.35 1.37 -11.88
N LEU A 219 10.05 2.57 -12.39
CA LEU A 219 8.68 3.05 -12.56
C LEU A 219 7.86 2.08 -13.42
N SER A 220 8.43 1.59 -14.52
CA SER A 220 7.75 0.65 -15.42
C SER A 220 7.55 -0.74 -14.80
N ALA A 221 8.63 -1.34 -14.28
CA ALA A 221 8.63 -2.73 -13.86
C ALA A 221 7.95 -2.94 -12.50
N LYS A 222 8.06 -1.95 -11.60
CA LYS A 222 7.51 -2.03 -10.24
C LYS A 222 6.18 -1.30 -10.13
N VAL A 223 6.16 0.01 -10.35
CA VAL A 223 5.00 0.86 -10.06
C VAL A 223 3.83 0.55 -10.97
N LEU A 224 4.04 0.58 -12.29
CA LEU A 224 2.95 0.29 -13.24
C LEU A 224 2.38 -1.11 -13.03
N ARG A 225 3.24 -2.11 -12.82
CA ARG A 225 2.82 -3.48 -12.56
C ARG A 225 1.97 -3.59 -11.29
N ASP A 226 2.41 -2.98 -10.19
CA ASP A 226 1.65 -3.01 -8.93
C ASP A 226 0.32 -2.26 -9.07
N CYS A 227 0.28 -1.11 -9.76
CA CYS A 227 -0.95 -0.37 -10.03
C CYS A 227 -1.93 -1.18 -10.90
N VAL A 228 -1.45 -1.86 -11.95
CA VAL A 228 -2.30 -2.71 -12.81
C VAL A 228 -2.89 -3.88 -11.99
N GLN A 229 -2.09 -4.52 -11.14
CA GLN A 229 -2.59 -5.58 -10.25
C GLN A 229 -3.65 -5.04 -9.28
N LEU A 230 -3.47 -3.85 -8.72
CA LEU A 230 -4.46 -3.20 -7.86
C LEU A 230 -5.75 -2.88 -8.61
N ILE A 231 -5.67 -2.35 -9.83
CA ILE A 231 -6.84 -2.05 -10.67
C ILE A 231 -7.64 -3.32 -10.97
N ILE A 232 -6.97 -4.40 -11.39
CA ILE A 232 -7.62 -5.70 -11.65
C ILE A 232 -8.29 -6.22 -10.38
N TYR A 233 -7.59 -6.15 -9.24
CA TYR A 233 -8.14 -6.58 -7.95
C TYR A 233 -9.40 -5.80 -7.59
N CYS A 234 -9.38 -4.47 -7.73
CA CYS A 234 -10.52 -3.61 -7.46
C CYS A 234 -11.71 -3.91 -8.39
N PHE A 235 -11.44 -4.19 -9.66
CA PHE A 235 -12.47 -4.60 -10.61
C PHE A 235 -13.11 -5.93 -10.21
N LEU A 236 -12.31 -6.92 -9.79
CA LEU A 236 -12.81 -8.23 -9.33
C LEU A 236 -13.65 -8.09 -8.05
N VAL A 237 -13.15 -7.41 -7.02
CA VAL A 237 -13.89 -7.20 -5.77
C VAL A 237 -15.17 -6.40 -6.01
N GLY A 238 -15.10 -5.35 -6.83
CA GLY A 238 -16.26 -4.56 -7.24
C GLY A 238 -17.31 -5.42 -7.94
N THR A 239 -16.91 -6.22 -8.92
CA THR A 239 -17.81 -7.09 -9.69
C THR A 239 -18.45 -8.15 -8.79
N LEU A 240 -17.66 -8.82 -7.95
CA LEU A 240 -18.17 -9.81 -6.99
C LEU A 240 -19.14 -9.19 -5.98
N THR A 241 -18.89 -7.96 -5.56
CA THR A 241 -19.79 -7.23 -4.66
C THR A 241 -21.13 -6.93 -5.35
N VAL A 242 -21.11 -6.45 -6.60
CA VAL A 242 -22.35 -6.21 -7.36
C VAL A 242 -23.14 -7.51 -7.54
N ILE A 243 -22.47 -8.59 -7.95
CA ILE A 243 -23.10 -9.91 -8.11
C ILE A 243 -23.71 -10.37 -6.79
N GLY A 244 -22.97 -10.27 -5.68
CA GLY A 244 -23.47 -10.61 -4.35
C GLY A 244 -24.71 -9.81 -3.98
N LEU A 245 -24.71 -8.48 -4.18
CA LEU A 245 -25.85 -7.63 -3.89
C LEU A 245 -27.11 -8.00 -4.68
N ILE A 246 -26.95 -8.42 -5.94
CA ILE A 246 -28.04 -8.87 -6.81
C ILE A 246 -28.57 -10.24 -6.36
N LEU A 247 -27.67 -11.20 -6.14
CA LEU A 247 -28.04 -12.58 -5.81
C LEU A 247 -28.65 -12.73 -4.42
N PHE A 248 -28.12 -12.02 -3.42
CA PHE A 248 -28.63 -12.11 -2.05
C PHE A 248 -29.91 -11.31 -1.83
N GLY A 249 -30.27 -10.41 -2.75
CA GLY A 249 -31.40 -9.52 -2.55
C GLY A 249 -32.75 -10.19 -2.37
N PRO A 250 -33.19 -11.08 -3.28
CA PRO A 250 -34.45 -11.79 -3.13
C PRO A 250 -34.54 -12.56 -1.81
N THR A 251 -33.49 -13.28 -1.42
CA THR A 251 -33.44 -14.06 -0.18
C THR A 251 -33.52 -13.17 1.08
N MET A 252 -32.97 -11.96 1.02
CA MET A 252 -33.04 -11.01 2.14
C MET A 252 -34.42 -10.35 2.24
N GLN A 253 -35.05 -10.03 1.10
CA GLN A 253 -36.41 -9.50 1.05
C GLN A 253 -37.43 -10.53 1.57
N GLU A 254 -37.29 -11.81 1.20
CA GLU A 254 -38.12 -12.90 1.71
C GLU A 254 -38.08 -13.04 3.25
N LYS A 255 -36.95 -12.68 3.86
CA LYS A 255 -36.77 -12.69 5.33
C LYS A 255 -37.24 -11.41 6.02
N GLY A 256 -37.84 -10.47 5.29
CA GLY A 256 -38.37 -9.22 5.81
C GLY A 256 -37.32 -8.14 6.07
N PHE A 257 -36.11 -8.27 5.49
CA PHE A 257 -35.12 -7.19 5.51
C PHE A 257 -35.38 -6.19 4.39
N ASP A 258 -35.23 -4.91 4.70
CA ASP A 258 -35.25 -3.82 3.71
C ASP A 258 -33.94 -3.86 2.89
N TRP A 259 -34.02 -4.47 1.70
CA TRP A 259 -32.88 -4.77 0.82
C TRP A 259 -33.00 -4.12 -0.56
#